data_AF-A0A963ZPP3-F1
#
_entry.id   AF-A0A963ZPP3-F1
#
_cell.length_a   1.000
_cell.length_b   1.000
_cell.length_c   1.000
_cell.angle_alpha   90.00
_cell.angle_beta   90.00
_cell.angle_gamma   90.00
#
_symmetry.space_group_name_H-M   'P 1'
#
loop_
_entity.id
_entity.type
_entity.pdbx_description
1 polymer ?
#
loop_
_entity_poly.entity_id
_entity_poly.type
_entity_poly.pdbx_seq_one_letter_code
_entity_poly.pdbx_strand_id
1 'polypeptide(L)'
;MNNFLKIFLLVIISFNICLPQNTHNAEYENEQIEKDNFTNKIKPKSISEMKLVRNWKANLDYQKENFYRTSIINIKPKKPKFIDSDLFLIIVGTSVALGATAAYFKLESDRSYEKYLDTNNKTYLNKTDKYDLYSGIALGTLEVNFGFLIYKFLTD
;
A
#
# COMPACT_ATOMS: atom_id res chain seq x y z
N MET A 1 29.56 11.94 14.96
CA MET A 1 28.37 11.07 14.87
C MET A 1 27.29 11.86 14.15
N ASN A 2 26.98 11.46 12.93
CA ASN A 2 26.76 12.35 11.78
C ASN A 2 25.35 12.94 11.71
N ASN A 3 25.26 14.22 11.32
CA ASN A 3 24.02 14.93 10.98
C ASN A 3 23.16 14.19 9.93
N PHE A 4 23.80 13.33 9.12
CA PHE A 4 23.12 12.43 8.18
C PHE A 4 22.17 11.43 8.85
N LEU A 5 22.57 10.86 9.99
CA LEU A 5 21.73 9.91 10.74
C LEU A 5 20.52 10.60 11.37
N LYS A 6 20.68 11.87 11.77
CA LYS A 6 19.58 12.70 12.30
C LYS A 6 18.56 13.05 11.22
N ILE A 7 19.00 13.38 10.01
CA ILE A 7 18.12 13.68 8.88
C ILE A 7 17.37 12.41 8.44
N PHE A 8 18.05 11.27 8.39
CA PHE A 8 17.45 9.97 8.06
C PHE A 8 16.37 9.56 9.09
N LEU A 9 16.62 9.76 10.39
CA LEU A 9 15.62 9.54 11.44
C LEU A 9 14.44 10.53 11.39
N LEU A 10 14.68 11.80 11.03
CA LEU A 10 13.62 12.81 10.91
C LEU A 10 12.64 12.50 9.77
N VAL A 11 13.15 12.03 8.62
CA VAL A 11 12.30 11.68 7.47
C VAL A 11 11.40 10.47 7.76
N ILE A 12 11.89 9.49 8.52
CA ILE A 12 11.12 8.30 8.92
C ILE A 12 10.00 8.66 9.92
N ILE A 13 10.25 9.62 10.82
CA ILE A 13 9.26 10.04 11.84
C ILE A 13 8.16 10.93 11.22
N SER A 14 8.49 11.76 10.22
CA SER A 14 7.50 12.65 9.59
C SER A 14 6.46 11.93 8.71
N PHE A 15 6.76 10.74 8.19
CA PHE A 15 5.81 10.00 7.32
C PHE A 15 4.74 9.20 8.08
N ASN A 16 4.90 8.97 9.39
CA ASN A 16 3.96 8.16 10.18
C ASN A 16 2.72 8.91 10.71
N ILE A 17 2.61 10.24 10.52
CA ILE A 17 1.57 11.05 11.18
C ILE A 17 0.39 11.40 10.25
N CYS A 18 0.43 11.06 8.94
CA CYS A 18 -0.58 11.52 7.99
C CYS A 18 -1.23 10.38 7.18
N LEU A 19 -2.08 9.58 7.82
CA LEU A 19 -3.08 8.78 7.09
C LEU A 19 -4.46 8.94 7.76
N PRO A 20 -5.47 9.53 7.08
CA PRO A 20 -6.83 9.63 7.58
C PRO A 20 -7.58 8.30 7.44
N GLN A 21 -8.39 7.95 8.44
CA GLN A 21 -9.22 6.75 8.41
C GLN A 21 -10.47 6.94 7.54
N ASN A 22 -10.74 5.92 6.73
CA ASN A 22 -11.74 5.81 5.69
C ASN A 22 -13.18 5.73 6.26
N THR A 23 -14.09 6.54 5.71
CA THR A 23 -15.53 6.58 6.03
C THR A 23 -16.33 5.61 5.15
N HIS A 24 -16.87 4.53 5.73
CA HIS A 24 -17.87 3.66 5.10
C HIS A 24 -19.22 3.84 5.80
N ASN A 25 -20.13 4.68 5.29
CA ASN A 25 -21.47 4.87 5.87
C ASN A 25 -22.58 5.24 4.84
N ALA A 26 -22.50 4.81 3.58
CA ALA A 26 -23.49 5.24 2.56
C ALA A 26 -24.38 4.14 1.97
N GLU A 27 -24.21 2.87 2.33
CA GLU A 27 -24.83 1.75 1.56
C GLU A 27 -25.98 1.01 2.27
N TYR A 28 -26.31 1.37 3.51
CA TYR A 28 -27.29 0.62 4.31
C TYR A 28 -28.75 1.10 4.22
N GLU A 29 -29.03 2.27 3.61
CA GLU A 29 -30.38 2.85 3.63
C GLU A 29 -31.32 2.33 2.52
N ASN A 30 -30.78 1.87 1.38
CA ASN A 30 -31.61 1.47 0.23
C ASN A 30 -32.24 0.07 0.36
N GLU A 31 -31.70 -0.82 1.19
CA GLU A 31 -32.18 -2.21 1.27
C GLU A 31 -33.40 -2.42 2.20
N GLN A 32 -33.72 -1.42 3.04
CA GLN A 32 -34.88 -1.46 3.93
C GLN A 32 -36.18 -1.07 3.19
N ILE A 33 -36.12 -0.10 2.27
CA ILE A 33 -37.28 0.47 1.58
C ILE A 33 -37.95 -0.55 0.62
N GLU A 34 -37.21 -1.53 0.11
CA GLU A 34 -37.75 -2.54 -0.80
C GLU A 34 -38.47 -3.69 -0.07
N LYS A 35 -38.08 -4.01 1.18
CA LYS A 35 -38.67 -5.11 1.98
C LYS A 35 -40.07 -4.78 2.49
N ASP A 36 -40.34 -3.50 2.74
CA ASP A 36 -41.62 -3.05 3.29
C ASP A 36 -42.75 -3.01 2.24
N ASN A 37 -42.39 -2.87 0.96
CA ASN A 37 -43.36 -2.84 -0.15
C ASN A 37 -43.81 -4.24 -0.60
N PHE A 38 -43.01 -5.29 -0.35
CA PHE A 38 -43.36 -6.65 -0.77
C PHE A 38 -44.29 -7.38 0.20
N THR A 39 -44.22 -7.05 1.50
CA THR A 39 -45.00 -7.73 2.55
C THR A 39 -46.45 -7.24 2.66
N ASN A 40 -46.76 -6.04 2.19
CA ASN A 40 -48.09 -5.43 2.34
C ASN A 40 -49.16 -5.91 1.33
N LYS A 41 -48.82 -6.74 0.35
CA LYS A 41 -49.74 -7.08 -0.76
C LYS A 41 -50.35 -8.49 -0.75
N ILE A 42 -49.99 -9.37 0.18
CA ILE A 42 -50.48 -10.75 0.20
C ILE A 42 -51.01 -11.12 1.59
N LYS A 43 -52.30 -10.89 1.85
CA LYS A 43 -53.00 -11.52 2.98
C LYS A 43 -53.50 -12.91 2.53
N PRO A 44 -52.96 -14.03 3.06
CA PRO A 44 -53.39 -15.36 2.65
C PRO A 44 -54.83 -15.61 3.09
N LYS A 45 -55.66 -16.12 2.16
CA LYS A 45 -57.12 -16.20 2.31
C LYS A 45 -57.56 -17.52 2.96
N SER A 46 -56.67 -18.50 3.10
CA SER A 46 -56.97 -19.80 3.72
C SER A 46 -55.83 -20.38 4.57
N ILE A 47 -56.18 -21.25 5.53
CA ILE A 47 -55.22 -21.91 6.44
C ILE A 47 -54.26 -22.84 5.66
N SER A 48 -54.70 -23.42 4.55
CA SER A 48 -53.88 -24.22 3.64
C SER A 48 -52.81 -23.38 2.94
N GLU A 49 -53.16 -22.18 2.47
CA GLU A 49 -52.20 -21.22 1.89
C GLU A 49 -51.16 -20.75 2.93
N MET A 50 -51.59 -20.52 4.17
CA MET A 50 -50.66 -20.17 5.25
C MET A 50 -49.65 -21.28 5.55
N LYS A 51 -50.05 -22.57 5.45
CA LYS A 51 -49.13 -23.70 5.63
C LYS A 51 -48.12 -23.77 4.49
N LEU A 52 -48.56 -23.55 3.25
CA LEU A 52 -47.67 -23.52 2.09
C LEU A 52 -46.65 -22.39 2.23
N VAL A 53 -47.07 -21.15 2.47
CA VAL A 53 -46.18 -19.99 2.64
C VAL A 53 -45.15 -20.24 3.76
N ARG A 54 -45.57 -20.85 4.87
CA ARG A 54 -44.67 -21.18 5.99
C ARG A 54 -43.62 -22.23 5.61
N ASN A 55 -44.02 -23.24 4.83
CA ASN A 55 -43.10 -24.28 4.33
C ASN A 55 -42.10 -23.72 3.32
N TRP A 56 -42.56 -22.87 2.39
CA TRP A 56 -41.69 -22.16 1.44
C TRP A 56 -40.66 -21.29 2.16
N LYS A 57 -41.08 -20.57 3.21
CA LYS A 57 -40.18 -19.74 4.00
C LYS A 57 -39.14 -20.56 4.76
N ALA A 58 -39.55 -21.66 5.40
CA ALA A 58 -38.61 -22.56 6.08
C ALA A 58 -37.58 -23.18 5.12
N ASN A 59 -37.98 -23.53 3.90
CA ASN A 59 -37.05 -24.04 2.88
C ASN A 59 -36.10 -22.95 2.38
N LEU A 60 -36.59 -21.72 2.19
CA LEU A 60 -35.74 -20.56 1.85
C LEU A 60 -34.71 -20.26 2.94
N ASP A 61 -35.12 -20.28 4.20
CA ASP A 61 -34.24 -20.04 5.34
C ASP A 61 -33.17 -21.15 5.45
N TYR A 62 -33.57 -22.41 5.23
CA TYR A 62 -32.65 -23.55 5.19
C TYR A 62 -31.62 -23.46 4.05
N GLN A 63 -32.05 -23.06 2.84
CA GLN A 63 -31.15 -22.84 1.70
C GLN A 63 -30.16 -21.71 1.99
N LYS A 64 -30.65 -20.62 2.59
CA LYS A 64 -29.85 -19.45 2.95
C LYS A 64 -28.79 -19.81 3.99
N GLU A 65 -29.15 -20.56 5.03
CA GLU A 65 -28.21 -21.01 6.06
C GLU A 65 -27.11 -21.92 5.49
N ASN A 66 -27.48 -22.87 4.62
CA ASN A 66 -26.50 -23.75 3.96
C ASN A 66 -25.57 -23.00 3.00
N PHE A 67 -26.07 -21.96 2.32
CA PHE A 67 -25.23 -21.08 1.48
C PHE A 67 -24.20 -20.31 2.31
N TYR A 68 -24.60 -19.74 3.46
CA TYR A 68 -23.64 -19.10 4.37
C TYR A 68 -22.65 -20.09 4.98
N ARG A 69 -23.10 -21.31 5.33
CA ARG A 69 -22.24 -22.37 5.86
C ARG A 69 -21.22 -22.83 4.82
N THR A 70 -21.61 -22.98 3.57
CA THR A 70 -20.70 -23.40 2.49
C THR A 70 -19.75 -22.27 2.06
N SER A 71 -20.16 -21.00 2.14
CA SER A 71 -19.30 -19.87 1.80
C SER A 71 -18.24 -19.59 2.88
N ILE A 72 -18.55 -19.73 4.18
CA ILE A 72 -17.55 -19.56 5.26
C ILE A 72 -16.48 -20.66 5.30
N ILE A 73 -16.77 -21.88 4.81
CA ILE A 73 -15.82 -23.01 4.86
C ILE A 73 -14.73 -22.90 3.77
N ASN A 74 -14.93 -22.09 2.73
CA ASN A 74 -14.01 -22.03 1.58
C ASN A 74 -13.33 -20.67 1.36
N ILE A 75 -13.52 -19.69 2.24
CA ILE A 75 -12.74 -18.45 2.21
C ILE A 75 -11.40 -18.72 2.91
N LYS A 76 -10.44 -19.30 2.19
CA LYS A 76 -9.05 -19.21 2.62
C LYS A 76 -8.70 -17.73 2.65
N PRO A 77 -8.23 -17.17 3.79
CA PRO A 77 -7.76 -15.80 3.81
C PRO A 77 -6.66 -15.67 2.77
N LYS A 78 -6.92 -14.86 1.72
CA LYS A 78 -5.94 -14.55 0.69
C LYS A 78 -4.78 -13.87 1.41
N LYS A 79 -3.58 -14.45 1.32
CA LYS A 79 -2.38 -13.81 1.89
C LYS A 79 -2.26 -12.41 1.28
N PRO A 80 -2.03 -11.36 2.10
CA PRO A 80 -1.81 -10.02 1.58
C PRO A 80 -0.61 -10.06 0.63
N LYS A 81 -0.70 -9.36 -0.50
CA LYS A 81 0.41 -9.29 -1.46
C LYS A 81 1.53 -8.44 -0.88
N PHE A 82 2.79 -8.71 -1.21
CA PHE A 82 3.91 -7.86 -0.84
C PHE A 82 3.71 -6.38 -1.19
N ILE A 83 3.10 -6.07 -2.34
CA ILE A 83 2.88 -4.68 -2.77
C ILE A 83 1.95 -3.88 -1.83
N ASP A 84 1.10 -4.57 -1.08
CA ASP A 84 0.19 -3.97 -0.11
C ASP A 84 0.83 -3.86 1.30
N SER A 85 2.09 -4.28 1.45
CA SER A 85 2.78 -4.30 2.74
C SER A 85 3.53 -3.01 3.06
N ASP A 86 3.62 -2.68 4.35
CA ASP A 86 4.43 -1.55 4.84
C ASP A 86 5.91 -1.67 4.43
N LEU A 87 6.42 -2.91 4.34
CA LEU A 87 7.78 -3.17 3.88
C LEU A 87 7.99 -2.69 2.44
N PHE A 88 7.04 -2.96 1.53
CA PHE A 88 7.13 -2.47 0.15
C PHE A 88 7.18 -0.94 0.11
N LEU A 89 6.32 -0.26 0.88
CA LEU A 89 6.31 1.19 0.95
C LEU A 89 7.63 1.76 1.47
N ILE A 90 8.22 1.15 2.51
CA ILE A 90 9.52 1.56 3.07
C ILE A 90 10.63 1.37 2.03
N ILE A 91 10.67 0.24 1.33
CA ILE A 91 11.70 -0.09 0.34
C ILE A 91 11.61 0.86 -0.86
N VAL A 92 10.41 1.11 -1.37
CA VAL A 92 10.21 2.09 -2.46
C VAL A 92 10.53 3.52 -2.01
N GLY A 93 10.09 3.93 -0.82
CA GLY A 93 10.38 5.25 -0.28
C GLY A 93 11.88 5.49 -0.09
N THR A 94 12.60 4.51 0.46
CA THR A 94 14.06 4.56 0.60
C THR A 94 14.76 4.55 -0.75
N SER A 95 14.23 3.82 -1.74
CA SER A 95 14.76 3.83 -3.12
C SER A 95 14.68 5.23 -3.74
N VAL A 96 13.53 5.90 -3.61
CA VAL A 96 13.37 7.28 -4.11
C VAL A 96 14.34 8.23 -3.40
N ALA A 97 14.48 8.13 -2.08
CA ALA A 97 15.40 8.97 -1.31
C ALA A 97 16.88 8.74 -1.70
N LEU A 98 17.29 7.49 -1.88
CA LEU A 98 18.64 7.13 -2.32
C LEU A 98 18.92 7.59 -3.74
N GLY A 99 17.95 7.41 -4.67
CA GLY A 99 18.07 7.89 -6.04
C GLY A 99 18.21 9.41 -6.12
N ALA A 100 17.39 10.16 -5.37
CA ALA A 100 17.49 11.61 -5.27
C ALA A 100 18.84 12.04 -4.66
N THR A 101 19.31 11.34 -3.63
CA THR A 101 20.60 11.61 -2.99
C THR A 101 21.77 11.37 -3.95
N ALA A 102 21.74 10.26 -4.69
CA ALA A 102 22.75 9.93 -5.68
C ALA A 102 22.81 10.99 -6.80
N ALA A 103 21.65 11.38 -7.33
CA ALA A 103 21.55 12.41 -8.36
C ALA A 103 22.04 13.78 -7.86
N TYR A 104 21.67 14.16 -6.63
CA TYR A 104 22.13 15.41 -6.02
C TYR A 104 23.66 15.47 -5.94
N PHE A 105 24.30 14.41 -5.42
CA PHE A 105 25.75 14.40 -5.30
C PHE A 105 26.45 14.30 -6.66
N LYS A 106 25.83 13.63 -7.65
CA LYS A 106 26.38 13.59 -9.00
C LYS A 106 26.44 14.98 -9.62
N LEU A 107 25.35 15.75 -9.51
CA LEU A 107 25.28 17.13 -10.00
C LEU A 107 26.29 18.05 -9.31
N GLU A 108 26.49 17.90 -7.99
CA GLU A 108 27.45 18.74 -7.25
C GLU A 108 28.91 18.36 -7.55
N SER A 109 29.16 17.08 -7.85
CA SER A 109 30.44 16.61 -8.37
C SER A 109 30.76 17.28 -9.71
N ASP A 110 29.83 17.22 -10.66
CA ASP A 110 30.03 17.78 -12.01
C ASP A 110 30.31 19.29 -11.96
N ARG A 111 29.56 20.06 -11.15
CA ARG A 111 29.82 21.49 -10.91
C ARG A 111 31.17 21.78 -10.28
N SER A 112 31.64 20.91 -9.40
CA SER A 112 32.96 21.04 -8.79
C SER A 112 34.05 20.76 -9.82
N TYR A 113 33.82 19.81 -10.72
CA TYR A 113 34.75 19.47 -11.79
C TYR A 113 34.88 20.58 -12.82
N GLU A 114 33.76 21.20 -13.23
CA GLU A 114 33.76 22.37 -14.10
C GLU A 114 34.64 23.50 -13.52
N LYS A 115 34.47 23.81 -12.23
CA LYS A 115 35.32 24.82 -11.56
C LYS A 115 36.79 24.42 -11.51
N TYR A 116 37.09 23.12 -11.41
CA TYR A 116 38.46 22.64 -11.51
C TYR A 116 39.04 22.89 -12.91
N LEU A 117 38.27 22.63 -13.98
CA LEU A 117 38.70 22.90 -15.35
C LEU A 117 38.98 24.40 -15.58
N ASP A 118 38.16 25.28 -15.02
CA ASP A 118 38.33 26.74 -15.16
C ASP A 118 39.49 27.30 -14.33
N THR A 119 39.65 26.83 -13.09
CA THR A 119 40.58 27.43 -12.12
C THR A 119 41.90 26.68 -11.97
N ASN A 120 41.95 25.43 -12.45
CA ASN A 120 43.03 24.47 -12.21
C ASN A 120 43.36 24.26 -10.71
N ASN A 121 42.42 24.60 -9.82
CA ASN A 121 42.63 24.51 -8.38
C ASN A 121 42.24 23.11 -7.88
N LYS A 122 43.23 22.37 -7.37
CA LYS A 122 43.10 21.00 -6.84
C LYS A 122 42.06 20.84 -5.73
N THR A 123 41.67 21.92 -5.05
CA THR A 123 40.61 21.87 -4.03
C THR A 123 39.28 21.46 -4.63
N TYR A 124 38.97 21.89 -5.86
CA TYR A 124 37.74 21.53 -6.56
C TYR A 124 37.79 20.08 -7.07
N LEU A 125 38.96 19.59 -7.47
CA LEU A 125 39.16 18.18 -7.82
C LEU A 125 38.87 17.26 -6.63
N ASN A 126 39.43 17.55 -5.45
CA ASN A 126 39.15 16.77 -4.24
C ASN A 126 37.67 16.81 -3.81
N LYS A 127 36.95 17.91 -4.09
CA LYS A 127 35.49 17.98 -3.86
C LYS A 127 34.72 17.09 -4.83
N THR A 128 35.11 17.12 -6.10
CA THR A 128 34.55 16.26 -7.15
C THR A 128 34.65 14.79 -6.72
N ASP A 129 35.84 14.33 -6.36
CA ASP A 129 36.08 12.94 -5.95
C ASP A 129 35.21 12.52 -4.75
N LYS A 130 35.02 13.42 -3.78
CA LYS A 130 34.17 13.16 -2.60
C LYS A 130 32.70 13.04 -2.98
N TYR A 131 32.18 13.96 -3.78
CA TYR A 131 30.78 13.94 -4.18
C TYR A 131 30.48 12.77 -5.11
N ASP A 132 31.37 12.46 -6.05
CA ASP A 132 31.23 11.28 -6.91
C ASP A 132 31.22 9.98 -6.10
N LEU A 133 32.10 9.86 -5.10
CA LEU A 133 32.10 8.71 -4.19
C LEU A 133 30.79 8.58 -3.41
N TYR A 134 30.26 9.68 -2.86
CA TYR A 134 28.97 9.65 -2.15
C TYR A 134 27.81 9.32 -3.07
N SER A 135 27.82 9.82 -4.31
CA SER A 135 26.85 9.45 -5.33
C SER A 135 26.92 7.95 -5.64
N GLY A 136 28.12 7.42 -5.85
CA GLY A 136 28.35 6.00 -6.12
C GLY A 136 27.90 5.09 -4.98
N ILE A 137 28.17 5.46 -3.72
CA ILE A 137 27.70 4.69 -2.55
C ILE A 137 26.17 4.72 -2.46
N ALA A 138 25.55 5.88 -2.68
CA ALA A 138 24.10 6.00 -2.67
C ALA A 138 23.45 5.16 -3.78
N LEU A 139 24.04 5.18 -4.99
CA LEU A 139 23.60 4.39 -6.12
C LEU A 139 23.78 2.88 -5.88
N GLY A 140 24.94 2.45 -5.37
CA GLY A 140 25.17 1.04 -5.03
C GLY A 140 24.21 0.55 -3.94
N THR A 141 23.88 1.39 -2.96
CA THR A 141 22.87 1.08 -1.95
C THR A 141 21.47 0.96 -2.57
N LEU A 142 21.16 1.82 -3.54
CA LEU A 142 19.91 1.77 -4.31
C LEU A 142 19.81 0.47 -5.11
N GLU A 143 20.89 0.01 -5.75
CA GLU A 143 20.92 -1.25 -6.48
C GLU A 143 20.65 -2.45 -5.59
N VAL A 144 21.25 -2.49 -4.39
CA VAL A 144 20.96 -3.54 -3.39
C VAL A 144 19.49 -3.47 -2.95
N ASN A 145 18.96 -2.27 -2.74
CA ASN A 145 17.57 -2.05 -2.35
C ASN A 145 16.60 -2.58 -3.44
N PHE A 146 16.83 -2.25 -4.71
CA PHE A 146 16.07 -2.79 -5.84
C PHE A 146 16.25 -4.28 -6.01
N GLY A 147 17.46 -4.82 -5.83
CA GLY A 147 17.72 -6.25 -5.87
C GLY A 147 16.88 -7.00 -4.84
N PHE A 148 16.78 -6.48 -3.62
CA PHE A 148 15.91 -7.03 -2.59
C PHE A 148 14.42 -6.91 -2.92
N LEU A 149 13.98 -5.76 -3.45
CA LEU A 149 12.60 -5.53 -3.88
C LEU A 149 12.19 -6.56 -4.94
N ILE A 150 13.01 -6.75 -5.98
CA ILE A 150 12.76 -7.70 -7.06
C ILE A 150 12.75 -9.13 -6.52
N TYR A 151 13.71 -9.49 -5.67
CA TYR A 151 13.75 -10.81 -5.04
C TYR A 151 12.47 -11.11 -4.26
N LYS A 152 12.00 -10.16 -3.44
CA LYS A 152 10.75 -10.30 -2.70
C LYS A 152 9.56 -10.40 -3.62
N PHE A 153 9.48 -9.56 -4.64
CA PHE A 153 8.39 -9.58 -5.60
C PHE A 153 8.28 -10.89 -6.39
N LEU A 154 9.41 -11.53 -6.73
CA LEU A 154 9.43 -12.80 -7.47
C LEU A 154 9.18 -14.04 -6.59
N THR A 155 9.41 -13.93 -5.28
CA THR A 155 9.26 -15.05 -4.34
C THR A 155 7.87 -15.07 -3.67
N ASP A 156 7.11 -13.98 -3.79
CA ASP A 156 5.74 -13.84 -3.31
C ASP A 156 4.70 -14.43 -4.30
#